data_AF-A0A0D8Y4J7-F1
#
_entry.id   AF-A0A0D8Y4J7-F1
#
_cell.length_a   1.000
_cell.length_b   1.000
_cell.length_c   1.000
_cell.angle_alpha   90.00
_cell.angle_beta   90.00
_cell.angle_gamma   90.00
#
_symmetry.space_group_name_H-M   'P 1'
#
loop_
_entity.id
_entity.type
_entity.pdbx_description
1 polymer ?
#
loop_
_entity_poly.entity_id
_entity_poly.type
_entity_poly.pdbx_seq_one_letter_code
_entity_poly.pdbx_strand_id
1 'polypeptide(L)'
;MVNRLSSEYENVVLITRSFLANKLKSVRWRGRVHIFSCSTLSEDDLLVLLAAIEWGSNAYVLSNDRFEVHFDRSNTTEQYYVREWMRRRILRFNRSDFSYDCLLEYGEFVQQLTTSTFFVPISEETSGIPLRSAFLVSKDSLNS
;
A
#
# COMPACT_ATOMS: atom_id res chain seq x y z
N MET A 1 7.94 13.91 -11.14
CA MET A 1 9.07 12.98 -11.36
C MET A 1 8.45 11.67 -11.81
N VAL A 2 8.78 11.14 -13.00
CA VAL A 2 8.19 9.89 -13.51
C VAL A 2 9.04 8.73 -12.99
N ASN A 3 8.65 8.19 -11.84
CA ASN A 3 9.27 7.03 -11.22
C ASN A 3 9.00 5.81 -12.11
N ARG A 4 10.07 5.20 -12.66
CA ARG A 4 9.94 4.00 -13.49
C ARG A 4 10.26 2.80 -12.61
N LEU A 5 9.27 1.93 -12.40
CA LEU A 5 9.40 0.73 -11.55
C LEU A 5 10.69 -0.07 -11.81
N SER A 6 11.10 -0.19 -13.08
CA SER A 6 12.29 -0.96 -13.47
C SER A 6 13.64 -0.36 -13.02
N SER A 7 13.69 0.93 -12.63
CA SER A 7 14.89 1.53 -12.05
C SER A 7 14.92 1.47 -10.53
N GLU A 8 13.78 1.24 -9.88
CA GLU A 8 13.63 1.23 -8.43
C GLU A 8 13.55 -0.19 -7.87
N TYR A 9 13.00 -1.13 -8.63
CA TYR A 9 12.76 -2.50 -8.19
C TYR A 9 13.43 -3.50 -9.13
N GLU A 10 14.45 -4.20 -8.62
CA GLU A 10 15.21 -5.18 -9.39
C GLU A 10 14.51 -6.54 -9.49
N ASN A 11 13.66 -6.86 -8.51
CA ASN A 11 12.96 -8.13 -8.39
C ASN A 11 11.45 -7.88 -8.36
N VAL A 12 10.71 -8.61 -9.18
CA VAL A 12 9.25 -8.53 -9.29
C VAL A 12 8.67 -9.93 -9.27
N VAL A 13 7.64 -10.14 -8.45
CA VAL A 13 6.78 -11.32 -8.52
C VAL A 13 5.46 -10.91 -9.14
N LEU A 14 5.13 -11.51 -10.27
CA LEU A 14 3.87 -11.31 -10.95
C LEU A 14 2.94 -12.48 -10.66
N ILE A 15 1.90 -12.21 -9.88
CA ILE A 15 0.86 -13.18 -9.55
C ILE A 15 -0.29 -12.97 -10.52
N THR A 16 -0.64 -14.02 -11.25
CA THR A 16 -1.65 -13.91 -12.31
C THR A 16 -2.32 -15.24 -12.59
N ARG A 17 -3.41 -15.20 -13.35
CA ARG A 17 -4.14 -16.40 -13.79
C ARG A 17 -3.39 -17.13 -14.89
N SER A 18 -3.58 -18.45 -14.96
CA SER A 18 -2.90 -19.34 -15.92
C SER A 18 -3.01 -18.90 -17.39
N PHE A 19 -4.17 -18.41 -17.82
CA PHE A 19 -4.35 -17.94 -19.19
C PHE A 19 -3.48 -16.70 -19.51
N LEU A 20 -3.26 -15.82 -18.54
CA LEU A 20 -2.45 -14.62 -18.72
C LEU A 20 -0.96 -14.95 -18.57
N ALA A 21 -0.60 -15.82 -17.63
CA ALA A 21 0.77 -16.30 -17.45
C ALA A 21 1.36 -16.83 -18.77
N ASN A 22 0.57 -17.59 -19.53
CA ASN A 22 1.00 -18.09 -20.84
C ASN A 22 1.27 -16.98 -21.86
N LYS A 23 0.45 -15.93 -21.88
CA LYS A 23 0.66 -14.77 -22.76
C LYS A 23 1.90 -13.96 -22.38
N LEU A 24 2.25 -13.96 -21.11
CA LEU A 24 3.36 -13.17 -20.57
C LEU A 24 4.74 -13.84 -20.76
N LYS A 25 4.78 -15.13 -21.13
CA LYS A 25 6.02 -15.85 -21.45
C LYS A 25 6.77 -15.25 -22.63
N SER A 26 6.07 -14.61 -23.57
CA SER A 26 6.67 -13.96 -24.74
C SER A 26 7.12 -12.52 -24.48
N VAL A 27 6.83 -11.96 -23.30
CA VAL A 27 7.20 -10.60 -22.95
C VAL A 27 8.67 -10.56 -22.55
N ARG A 28 9.43 -9.64 -23.15
CA ARG A 28 10.81 -9.37 -22.74
C ARG A 28 10.82 -8.40 -21.56
N TRP A 29 11.04 -8.94 -20.38
CA TRP A 29 11.09 -8.17 -19.14
C TRP A 29 12.43 -7.45 -18.95
N ARG A 30 12.41 -6.35 -18.21
CA ARG A 30 13.59 -5.69 -17.65
C ARG A 30 13.65 -6.03 -16.15
N GLY A 31 14.81 -6.48 -15.67
CA GLY A 31 14.96 -6.96 -14.28
C GLY A 31 14.59 -8.44 -14.11
N ARG A 32 14.57 -8.90 -12.85
CA ARG A 32 14.22 -10.27 -12.48
C ARG A 32 12.72 -10.37 -12.21
N VAL A 33 11.99 -10.92 -13.19
CA VAL A 33 10.54 -11.13 -13.08
C VAL A 33 10.24 -12.62 -12.90
N HIS A 34 9.62 -12.96 -11.77
CA HIS A 34 9.13 -14.29 -11.46
C HIS A 34 7.61 -14.32 -11.66
N ILE A 35 7.10 -15.22 -12.51
CA ILE A 35 5.67 -15.33 -12.77
C ILE A 35 5.11 -16.51 -11.98
N PHE A 36 4.14 -16.24 -11.11
CA PHE A 36 3.38 -17.26 -10.40
C PHE A 36 1.97 -17.34 -10.98
N SER A 37 1.61 -18.53 -11.47
CA SER A 37 0.33 -18.79 -12.11
C SER A 37 -0.65 -19.42 -11.12
N CYS A 38 -1.64 -18.64 -10.70
CA CYS A 38 -2.75 -19.10 -9.88
C CYS A 38 -3.75 -19.93 -10.71
N SER A 39 -4.43 -20.87 -10.04
CA SER A 39 -5.52 -21.61 -10.66
C SER A 39 -6.74 -20.70 -10.87
N THR A 40 -7.73 -21.16 -11.63
CA THR A 40 -9.00 -20.43 -11.79
C THR A 40 -9.86 -20.44 -10.53
N LEU A 41 -9.60 -21.35 -9.60
CA LEU A 41 -10.34 -21.51 -8.35
C LEU A 41 -9.75 -20.72 -7.18
N SER A 42 -8.49 -20.32 -7.26
CA SER A 42 -7.82 -19.53 -6.22
C SER A 42 -8.21 -18.05 -6.27
N GLU A 43 -8.28 -17.38 -5.13
CA GLU A 43 -8.35 -15.92 -5.04
C GLU A 43 -6.93 -15.35 -5.20
N ASP A 44 -6.64 -14.81 -6.39
CA ASP A 44 -5.36 -14.19 -6.72
C ASP A 44 -5.05 -12.98 -5.83
N ASP A 45 -6.07 -12.25 -5.40
CA ASP A 45 -5.95 -11.13 -4.46
C ASP A 45 -5.23 -11.52 -3.17
N LEU A 46 -5.67 -12.60 -2.52
CA LEU A 46 -5.06 -13.08 -1.28
C LEU A 46 -3.63 -13.57 -1.48
N LEU A 47 -3.35 -14.17 -2.63
CA LEU A 47 -2.00 -14.63 -2.97
C LEU A 47 -1.04 -13.45 -3.19
N VAL A 48 -1.53 -12.35 -3.78
CA VAL A 48 -0.75 -11.11 -3.91
C VAL A 48 -0.38 -10.55 -2.53
N LEU A 49 -1.36 -10.47 -1.63
CA LEU A 49 -1.13 -9.96 -0.28
C LEU A 49 -0.17 -10.87 0.50
N LEU A 50 -0.40 -12.19 0.46
CA LEU A 50 0.45 -13.18 1.13
C LEU A 50 1.89 -13.11 0.62
N ALA A 51 2.10 -13.07 -0.70
CA ALA A 51 3.43 -13.01 -1.27
C ALA A 51 4.19 -11.76 -0.83
N ALA A 52 3.52 -10.60 -0.74
CA ALA A 52 4.15 -9.38 -0.25
C ALA A 52 4.52 -9.45 1.24
N ILE A 53 3.67 -10.06 2.07
CA ILE A 53 3.95 -10.26 3.49
C ILE A 53 5.17 -11.18 3.67
N GLU A 54 5.19 -12.32 2.98
CA GLU A 54 6.26 -13.32 3.06
C GLU A 54 7.59 -12.85 2.45
N TRP A 55 7.53 -11.98 1.43
CA TRP A 55 8.74 -11.40 0.83
C TRP A 55 9.47 -10.44 1.80
N GLY A 56 8.73 -9.86 2.75
CA GLY A 56 9.28 -9.09 3.86
C GLY A 56 8.98 -7.59 3.81
N SER A 57 9.54 -6.86 4.77
CA SER A 57 9.14 -5.49 5.09
C SER A 57 9.38 -4.45 3.99
N ASN A 58 10.24 -4.74 3.01
CA ASN A 58 10.55 -3.87 1.87
C ASN A 58 9.86 -4.30 0.56
N ALA A 59 8.92 -5.24 0.63
CA ALA A 59 8.11 -5.64 -0.51
C ALA A 59 6.95 -4.66 -0.72
N TYR A 60 6.60 -4.38 -1.97
CA TYR A 60 5.48 -3.51 -2.32
C TYR A 60 4.54 -4.23 -3.28
N VAL A 61 3.26 -3.91 -3.17
CA VAL A 61 2.20 -4.43 -4.05
C VAL A 61 1.81 -3.33 -5.01
N LEU A 62 1.96 -3.56 -6.31
CA LEU A 62 1.46 -2.65 -7.32
C LEU A 62 0.06 -3.11 -7.76
N SER A 63 -1.00 -2.43 -7.31
CA SER A 63 -2.38 -2.79 -7.66
C SER A 63 -3.32 -1.59 -7.54
N ASN A 64 -4.31 -1.52 -8.44
CA ASN A 64 -5.44 -0.60 -8.33
C ASN A 64 -6.65 -1.22 -7.64
N ASP A 65 -6.56 -2.46 -7.16
CA ASP A 65 -7.58 -3.08 -6.31
C ASP A 65 -7.49 -2.55 -4.88
N ARG A 66 -8.64 -2.26 -4.27
CA ARG A 66 -8.73 -1.82 -2.87
C ARG A 66 -8.77 -2.99 -1.89
N PHE A 67 -8.99 -4.21 -2.35
CA PHE A 67 -9.05 -5.43 -1.54
C PHE A 67 -10.08 -5.36 -0.39
N GLU A 68 -11.00 -4.37 -0.40
CA GLU A 68 -11.94 -4.04 0.69
C GLU A 68 -12.75 -5.26 1.16
N VAL A 69 -13.23 -6.07 0.21
CA VAL A 69 -14.02 -7.28 0.45
C VAL A 69 -13.31 -8.30 1.35
N HIS A 70 -11.97 -8.32 1.34
CA HIS A 70 -11.19 -9.27 2.12
C HIS A 70 -11.01 -8.81 3.58
N PHE A 71 -11.06 -7.51 3.86
CA PHE A 71 -10.85 -6.98 5.22
C PHE A 71 -12.14 -6.83 6.00
N ASP A 72 -13.26 -6.60 5.32
CA ASP A 72 -14.60 -6.56 5.93
C ASP A 72 -14.96 -7.88 6.62
N ARG A 73 -14.22 -8.96 6.35
CA ARG A 73 -14.35 -10.29 6.97
C ARG A 73 -13.59 -10.45 8.30
N SER A 74 -12.77 -9.48 8.70
CA SER A 74 -11.95 -9.53 9.93
C SER A 74 -12.52 -8.67 11.07
N ASN A 75 -12.07 -8.89 12.31
CA ASN A 75 -12.51 -8.09 13.46
C ASN A 75 -11.97 -6.65 13.40
N THR A 76 -12.66 -5.69 14.01
CA THR A 76 -12.40 -4.23 13.88
C THR A 76 -10.94 -3.82 14.17
N THR A 77 -10.28 -4.45 15.14
CA THR A 77 -8.88 -4.15 15.47
C THR A 77 -7.90 -4.67 14.42
N GLU A 78 -8.17 -5.84 13.84
CA GLU A 78 -7.32 -6.45 12.80
C GLU A 78 -7.43 -5.65 11.49
N GLN A 79 -8.63 -5.16 11.18
CA GLN A 79 -8.86 -4.27 10.05
C GLN A 79 -7.94 -3.04 10.09
N TYR A 80 -7.70 -2.48 11.28
CA TYR A 80 -6.81 -1.32 11.43
C TYR A 80 -5.37 -1.65 11.03
N TYR A 81 -4.80 -2.73 11.56
CA TYR A 81 -3.42 -3.14 11.25
C TYR A 81 -3.23 -3.45 9.77
N VAL A 82 -4.20 -4.14 9.17
CA VAL A 82 -4.13 -4.49 7.76
C VAL A 82 -4.25 -3.23 6.89
N ARG A 83 -5.18 -2.32 7.21
CA ARG A 83 -5.33 -1.04 6.50
C ARG A 83 -4.04 -0.21 6.58
N GLU A 84 -3.41 -0.13 7.75
CA GLU A 84 -2.13 0.58 7.91
C GLU A 84 -0.99 -0.09 7.13
N TRP A 85 -0.91 -1.42 7.14
CA TRP A 85 0.08 -2.14 6.35
C TRP A 85 -0.10 -1.86 4.85
N MET A 86 -1.33 -1.99 4.36
CA MET A 86 -1.66 -1.75 2.95
C MET A 86 -1.33 -0.32 2.52
N ARG A 87 -1.68 0.66 3.35
CA ARG A 87 -1.40 2.08 3.06
C ARG A 87 0.09 2.34 2.84
N ARG A 88 0.95 1.60 3.54
CA ARG A 88 2.42 1.75 3.45
C ARG A 88 3.06 0.83 2.42
N ARG A 89 2.30 -0.04 1.76
CA ARG A 89 2.85 -1.12 0.91
C ARG A 89 2.17 -1.27 -0.45
N ILE A 90 0.96 -0.75 -0.62
CA ILE A 90 0.22 -0.80 -1.89
C ILE A 90 0.45 0.48 -2.69
N LEU A 91 1.11 0.34 -3.82
CA LEU A 91 1.31 1.34 -4.84
C LEU A 91 0.13 1.32 -5.81
N ARG A 92 -0.55 2.45 -5.96
CA ARG A 92 -1.55 2.69 -7.02
C ARG A 92 -0.85 3.19 -8.26
N PHE A 93 -1.34 2.85 -9.44
CA PHE A 93 -0.76 3.30 -10.70
C PHE A 93 -1.79 3.94 -11.62
N ASN A 94 -1.37 4.98 -12.32
CA ASN A 94 -2.15 5.61 -13.36
C ASN A 94 -1.89 4.90 -14.70
N ARG A 95 -2.96 4.37 -15.29
CA ARG A 95 -2.89 3.62 -16.55
C ARG A 95 -2.55 4.48 -17.76
N SER A 96 -2.79 5.79 -17.68
CA SER A 96 -2.61 6.71 -18.81
C SER A 96 -1.14 7.12 -19.00
N ASP A 97 -0.38 7.23 -17.92
CA ASP A 97 1.01 7.71 -17.94
C ASP A 97 2.01 6.75 -17.29
N PHE A 98 1.54 5.58 -16.82
CA PHE A 98 2.33 4.55 -16.15
C PHE A 98 3.08 5.05 -14.90
N SER A 99 2.64 6.16 -14.32
CA SER A 99 3.12 6.63 -13.03
C SER A 99 2.46 5.84 -11.89
N TYR A 100 3.08 5.86 -10.71
CA TYR A 100 2.50 5.33 -9.48
C TYR A 100 2.65 6.31 -8.33
N ASP A 101 1.78 6.19 -7.36
CA ASP A 101 1.73 7.07 -6.20
C ASP A 101 2.97 6.87 -5.32
N CYS A 102 3.47 7.96 -4.73
CA CYS A 102 4.46 7.89 -3.68
C CYS A 102 3.82 7.38 -2.37
N LEU A 103 4.47 6.45 -1.71
CA LEU A 103 4.05 6.01 -0.38
C LEU A 103 4.38 7.09 0.65
N LEU A 104 3.51 7.20 1.64
CA LEU A 104 3.72 8.13 2.74
C LEU A 104 4.88 7.62 3.60
N GLU A 105 5.85 8.50 3.86
CA GLU A 105 7.00 8.21 4.73
C GLU A 105 6.63 8.24 6.22
N TYR A 106 5.43 8.74 6.55
CA TYR A 106 4.95 8.84 7.92
C TYR A 106 3.72 7.96 8.18
N GLY A 107 3.60 7.55 9.44
CA GLY A 107 2.43 6.86 9.94
C GLY A 107 1.26 7.82 10.21
N GLU A 108 0.06 7.50 9.73
CA GLU A 108 -1.17 8.23 10.06
C GLU A 108 -1.78 7.66 11.35
N PHE A 109 -1.00 7.71 12.43
CA PHE A 109 -1.46 7.45 13.79
C PHE A 109 -1.09 8.63 14.68
N VAL A 110 -1.72 8.71 15.86
CA VAL A 110 -1.38 9.74 16.84
C VAL A 110 0.07 9.54 17.30
N GLN A 111 0.91 10.54 17.06
CA GLN A 111 2.33 10.50 17.45
C GLN A 111 2.60 11.56 18.50
N GLN A 112 3.29 11.18 19.57
CA GLN A 112 3.88 12.16 20.48
C GLN A 112 5.22 12.61 19.90
N LEU A 113 5.31 13.86 19.46
CA LEU A 113 6.53 14.43 18.89
C LEU A 113 7.45 14.97 19.97
N THR A 114 6.88 15.56 21.02
CA THR A 114 7.58 16.07 22.20
C THR A 114 6.76 15.79 23.46
N THR A 115 7.27 16.16 24.64
CA THR A 115 6.52 16.01 25.90
C THR A 115 5.17 16.76 25.92
N SER A 116 5.00 17.80 25.10
CA SER A 116 3.77 18.61 25.05
C SER A 116 3.11 18.67 23.68
N THR A 117 3.71 18.11 22.63
CA THR A 117 3.22 18.20 21.25
C THR A 117 2.83 16.84 20.69
N PHE A 118 1.63 16.78 20.13
CA PHE A 118 1.06 15.60 19.50
C PHE A 118 0.71 15.89 18.04
N PHE A 119 1.04 14.97 17.15
CA PHE A 119 0.56 14.91 15.78
C PHE A 119 -0.68 14.00 15.75
N VAL A 120 -1.81 14.55 15.32
CA VAL A 120 -3.11 13.85 15.29
C VAL A 120 -3.62 13.86 13.85
N PRO A 121 -3.47 12.75 13.10
CA PRO A 121 -3.96 12.66 11.73
C PRO A 121 -5.49 12.60 11.70
N ILE A 122 -6.08 13.18 10.66
CA ILE A 122 -7.53 13.16 10.45
C ILE A 122 -7.88 11.86 9.72
N SER A 123 -8.62 10.98 10.39
CA SER A 123 -8.92 9.63 9.92
C SER A 123 -10.10 9.54 8.94
N GLU A 124 -10.93 10.58 8.87
CA GLU A 124 -12.15 10.62 8.06
C GLU A 124 -12.12 11.79 7.08
N GLU A 125 -12.69 11.60 5.88
CA GLU A 125 -12.94 12.70 4.95
C GLU A 125 -13.88 13.72 5.60
N THR A 126 -13.29 14.81 6.09
CA THR A 126 -14.03 15.91 6.69
C THR A 126 -14.23 16.98 5.64
N SER A 127 -15.47 17.38 5.39
CA SER A 127 -15.79 18.40 4.40
C SER A 127 -15.02 19.70 4.65
N GLY A 128 -14.35 20.22 3.61
CA GLY A 128 -13.51 21.42 3.69
C GLY A 128 -12.09 21.19 4.24
N ILE A 129 -11.77 20.00 4.72
CA ILE A 129 -10.43 19.61 5.13
C ILE A 129 -9.80 18.78 4.00
N PRO A 130 -8.62 19.18 3.47
CA PRO A 130 -7.92 18.36 2.49
C PRO A 130 -7.68 16.94 3.02
N LEU A 131 -7.85 15.95 2.16
CA LEU A 131 -7.43 14.57 2.42
C LEU A 131 -6.00 14.55 2.97
N ARG A 132 -5.77 13.76 4.02
CA ARG A 132 -4.46 13.59 4.70
C ARG A 132 -3.98 14.83 5.48
N SER A 133 -4.91 15.67 5.92
CA SER A 133 -4.62 16.72 6.89
C SER A 133 -4.40 16.14 8.29
N ALA A 134 -3.65 16.86 9.13
CA ALA A 134 -3.41 16.50 10.52
C ALA A 134 -3.44 17.74 11.41
N PHE A 135 -3.84 17.55 12.66
CA PHE A 135 -3.72 18.55 13.71
C PHE A 135 -2.37 18.43 14.39
N LEU A 136 -1.73 19.57 14.64
CA LEU A 136 -0.60 19.67 15.55
C LEU A 136 -1.12 20.29 16.85
N VAL A 137 -1.21 19.46 17.89
CA VAL A 137 -1.75 19.87 19.20
C VAL A 137 -0.60 20.06 20.15
N SER A 138 -0.35 21.31 20.56
CA SER A 138 0.63 21.65 21.58
C SER A 138 -0.09 22.07 22.86
N LYS A 139 0.29 21.46 23.98
CA LYS A 139 -0.13 21.92 25.29
C LYS A 139 0.75 23.09 25.67
N ASP A 140 0.22 24.30 25.53
CA ASP A 140 0.86 25.47 26.14
C ASP A 140 0.85 25.26 27.66
N SER A 141 2.03 25.29 28.27
CA SER A 141 2.14 25.50 29.70
C SER A 141 1.63 26.92 29.97
N LEU A 142 0.32 27.05 30.14
CA LEU A 142 -0.27 28.22 30.78
C LEU A 142 0.44 28.35 32.13
N ASN A 143 1.25 29.40 32.24
CA ASN A 143 1.97 29.75 33.45
C ASN A 143 1.00 29.71 34.63
N SER A 144 1.37 28.89 35.61
CA SER A 144 0.90 28.87 37.00
C SER A 144 0.81 30.26 37.61
#